data_AF-A0A2G6FXZ8-F1
#
_entry.id   AF-A0A2G6FXZ8-F1
#
_cell.length_a   1.000
_cell.length_b   1.000
_cell.length_c   1.000
_cell.angle_alpha   90.00
_cell.angle_beta   90.00
_cell.angle_gamma   90.00
#
_symmetry.space_group_name_H-M   'P 1'
#
loop_
_entity.id
_entity.type
_entity.pdbx_description
1 polymer ?
#
loop_
_entity_poly.entity_id
_entity_poly.type
_entity_poly.pdbx_seq_one_letter_code
_entity_poly.pdbx_strand_id
1 'polypeptide(L)'
;MLLMNNPDSKHSSTLPGRSLLSRAIFKPAIFRFMKDLQANNNRDWFQANKDRYENELRGPALEFITEFGEHLLAISPHFRADPRRSGGSLFRIYRDIRFSKDKSPYKDHVGIHFRHQEGKNAHTPGFYLHLQPRNCFVGVGLWRPDSSILKVLRANVAANPDAWRQVVQDDAFRQAYTIEAESLKRVPRGYAADHEMAEVLKLKSYTAFTPLTQRQVTSTDFVEEYARLCQVGGRLVRYLCEALGHPY
;
A
#
# COMPACT_ATOMS: atom_id res chain seq x y z
N MET A 1 -30.85 44.63 23.07
CA MET A 1 -31.12 44.60 21.61
C MET A 1 -29.77 44.80 20.92
N LEU A 2 -29.04 43.83 20.36
CA LEU A 2 -29.23 42.42 19.97
C LEU A 2 -27.91 41.67 20.31
N LEU A 3 -27.97 40.53 21.02
CA LEU A 3 -27.74 39.15 20.53
C LEU A 3 -26.28 38.88 20.08
N MET A 4 -25.45 38.25 20.93
CA MET A 4 -25.31 36.81 21.22
C MET A 4 -24.32 36.07 20.28
N ASN A 5 -23.29 35.52 20.94
CA ASN A 5 -22.39 34.41 20.58
C ASN A 5 -22.78 33.52 19.39
N ASN A 6 -21.79 33.16 18.56
CA ASN A 6 -21.28 31.77 18.59
C ASN A 6 -19.93 31.61 17.88
N PRO A 7 -18.92 30.97 18.51
CA PRO A 7 -17.79 30.34 17.85
C PRO A 7 -18.19 28.94 17.35
N ASP A 8 -17.30 28.27 16.61
CA ASP A 8 -17.38 26.88 16.10
C ASP A 8 -17.81 26.71 14.63
N SER A 9 -16.89 27.00 13.72
CA SER A 9 -16.81 26.31 12.42
C SER A 9 -15.90 25.09 12.56
N LYS A 10 -16.44 24.00 13.11
CA LYS A 10 -15.83 22.67 13.01
C LYS A 10 -15.99 22.20 11.57
N HIS A 11 -14.89 22.14 10.81
CA HIS A 11 -14.85 21.42 9.54
C HIS A 11 -15.06 19.92 9.80
N SER A 12 -16.33 19.51 9.81
CA SER A 12 -16.74 18.12 9.73
C SER A 12 -16.50 17.63 8.31
N SER A 13 -15.39 16.91 8.09
CA SER A 13 -15.13 16.15 6.87
C SER A 13 -16.02 14.90 6.87
N THR A 14 -17.28 15.05 6.48
CA THR A 14 -18.16 13.91 6.15
C THR A 14 -17.69 13.31 4.83
N LEU A 15 -17.23 12.05 4.89
CA LEU A 15 -16.99 11.22 3.71
C LEU A 15 -18.27 11.17 2.85
N PRO A 16 -18.16 11.28 1.51
CA PRO A 16 -19.33 11.15 0.65
C PRO A 16 -19.91 9.73 0.72
N GLY A 17 -21.24 9.70 0.73
CA GLY A 17 -22.17 8.59 0.46
C GLY A 17 -21.66 7.15 0.55
N ARG A 18 -22.19 6.41 1.53
CA ARG A 18 -22.18 4.94 1.58
C ARG A 18 -22.66 4.38 0.22
N SER A 19 -21.84 3.57 -0.43
CA SER A 19 -22.19 2.87 -1.68
C SER A 19 -23.51 2.09 -1.49
N LEU A 20 -24.44 2.23 -2.45
CA LEU A 20 -25.79 1.63 -2.42
C LEU A 20 -25.80 0.09 -2.56
N LEU A 21 -24.64 -0.56 -2.56
CA LEU A 21 -24.53 -2.02 -2.53
C LEU A 21 -23.46 -2.43 -1.52
N SER A 22 -23.82 -2.51 -0.24
CA SER A 22 -22.97 -3.10 0.81
C SER A 22 -22.76 -4.60 0.51
N ARG A 23 -21.78 -4.92 -0.32
CA ARG A 23 -21.43 -6.30 -0.68
C ARG A 23 -19.94 -6.54 -0.50
N ALA A 24 -19.60 -7.70 0.02
CA ALA A 24 -18.20 -8.11 0.12
C ALA A 24 -17.65 -8.39 -1.28
N ILE A 25 -16.72 -7.54 -1.75
CA ILE A 25 -15.99 -7.75 -3.02
C ILE A 25 -15.17 -9.05 -2.94
N PHE A 26 -14.34 -9.17 -1.91
CA PHE A 26 -13.60 -10.39 -1.64
C PHE A 26 -14.45 -11.36 -0.82
N LYS A 27 -14.57 -12.58 -1.31
CA LYS A 27 -15.25 -13.67 -0.61
C LYS A 27 -14.22 -14.61 0.04
N PRO A 28 -14.57 -15.36 1.10
CA PRO A 28 -13.66 -16.35 1.70
C PRO A 28 -13.09 -17.38 0.70
N ALA A 29 -13.76 -17.57 -0.44
CA ALA A 29 -13.30 -18.38 -1.56
C ALA A 29 -11.90 -17.99 -2.06
N ILE A 30 -11.54 -16.69 -2.08
CA ILE A 30 -10.20 -16.24 -2.52
C ILE A 30 -9.08 -16.91 -1.72
N PHE A 31 -9.27 -17.04 -0.40
CA PHE A 31 -8.28 -17.66 0.49
C PHE A 31 -8.27 -19.18 0.37
N ARG A 32 -9.41 -19.81 0.04
CA ARG A 32 -9.44 -21.25 -0.30
C ARG A 32 -8.70 -21.52 -1.59
N PHE A 33 -8.97 -20.74 -2.65
CA PHE A 33 -8.24 -20.83 -3.91
C PHE A 33 -6.72 -20.66 -3.71
N MET A 34 -6.29 -19.64 -2.96
CA MET A 34 -4.86 -19.43 -2.71
C MET A 34 -4.21 -20.58 -1.92
N LYS A 35 -4.92 -21.19 -0.96
CA LYS A 35 -4.44 -22.38 -0.25
C LYS A 35 -4.31 -23.59 -1.19
N ASP A 36 -5.33 -23.82 -2.03
CA ASP A 36 -5.29 -24.93 -2.98
C ASP A 36 -4.19 -24.73 -4.02
N LEU A 37 -3.99 -23.50 -4.49
CA LEU A 37 -2.90 -23.12 -5.39
C LEU A 37 -1.53 -23.36 -4.73
N GLN A 38 -1.38 -23.02 -3.45
CA GLN A 38 -0.14 -23.25 -2.73
C GLN A 38 0.19 -24.75 -2.63
N ALA A 39 -0.82 -25.59 -2.39
CA ALA A 39 -0.66 -27.05 -2.35
C ALA A 39 -0.43 -27.68 -3.73
N ASN A 40 -0.92 -27.05 -4.81
CA ASN A 40 -0.91 -27.60 -6.17
C ASN A 40 -0.28 -26.64 -7.18
N ASN A 41 0.83 -25.99 -6.83
CA ASN A 41 1.43 -24.91 -7.63
C ASN A 41 2.15 -25.46 -8.87
N ASN A 42 1.37 -25.88 -9.86
CA ASN A 42 1.82 -26.37 -11.16
C ASN A 42 0.84 -25.93 -12.27
N ARG A 43 1.31 -25.99 -13.52
CA ARG A 43 0.57 -25.46 -14.67
C ARG A 43 -0.74 -26.20 -14.95
N ASP A 44 -0.74 -27.52 -14.83
CA ASP A 44 -1.90 -28.36 -15.17
C ASP A 44 -3.04 -28.10 -14.20
N TRP A 45 -2.74 -28.07 -12.90
CA TRP A 45 -3.72 -27.72 -11.87
C TRP A 45 -4.26 -26.31 -12.06
N PHE A 46 -3.39 -25.33 -12.33
CA PHE A 46 -3.84 -23.95 -12.55
C PHE A 46 -4.73 -23.83 -13.79
N GLN A 47 -4.40 -24.51 -14.88
CA GLN A 47 -5.20 -24.51 -16.10
C GLN A 47 -6.57 -25.13 -15.87
N ALA A 48 -6.65 -26.22 -15.11
CA ALA A 48 -7.92 -26.84 -14.72
C ALA A 48 -8.75 -25.97 -13.75
N ASN A 49 -8.10 -25.11 -12.96
CA ASN A 49 -8.75 -24.23 -11.97
C ASN A 49 -8.79 -22.76 -12.43
N LYS A 50 -8.60 -22.50 -13.73
CA LYS A 50 -8.49 -21.14 -14.27
C LYS A 50 -9.76 -20.33 -14.02
N ASP A 51 -10.94 -20.94 -14.15
CA ASP A 51 -12.21 -20.26 -13.91
C ASP A 51 -12.36 -19.83 -12.44
N ARG A 52 -11.82 -20.62 -11.49
CA ARG A 52 -11.76 -20.21 -10.08
C ARG A 52 -10.83 -19.03 -9.88
N TYR A 53 -9.66 -19.03 -10.52
CA TYR A 53 -8.77 -17.87 -10.51
C TYR A 53 -9.47 -16.61 -11.03
N GLU A 54 -10.22 -16.73 -12.13
CA GLU A 54 -10.97 -15.61 -12.70
C GLU A 54 -12.07 -15.09 -11.77
N ASN A 55 -12.89 -15.99 -11.22
CA ASN A 55 -14.09 -15.63 -10.48
C ASN A 55 -13.85 -15.35 -9.00
N GLU A 56 -12.87 -16.01 -8.37
CA GLU A 56 -12.61 -15.91 -6.93
C GLU A 56 -11.47 -14.94 -6.60
N LEU A 57 -10.58 -14.64 -7.56
CA LEU A 57 -9.39 -13.81 -7.32
C LEU A 57 -9.30 -12.62 -8.28
N ARG A 58 -9.14 -12.85 -9.59
CA ARG A 58 -8.84 -11.76 -10.54
C ARG A 58 -10.02 -10.80 -10.68
N GLY A 59 -11.23 -11.32 -10.89
CA GLY A 59 -12.46 -10.52 -11.00
C GLY A 59 -12.65 -9.63 -9.77
N PRO A 60 -12.75 -10.19 -8.54
CA PRO A 60 -12.85 -9.42 -7.31
C PRO A 60 -11.72 -8.40 -7.11
N ALA A 61 -10.47 -8.74 -7.46
CA ALA A 61 -9.36 -7.80 -7.34
C ALA A 61 -9.50 -6.59 -8.30
N LEU A 62 -9.96 -6.81 -9.54
CA LEU A 62 -10.20 -5.73 -10.49
C LEU A 62 -11.42 -4.89 -10.12
N GLU A 63 -12.44 -5.51 -9.55
CA GLU A 63 -13.61 -4.84 -8.99
C GLU A 63 -13.19 -3.92 -7.83
N PHE A 64 -12.41 -4.44 -6.88
CA PHE A 64 -11.84 -3.64 -5.79
C PHE A 64 -11.03 -2.45 -6.29
N ILE A 65 -10.17 -2.65 -7.31
CA ILE A 65 -9.40 -1.55 -7.91
C ILE A 65 -10.32 -0.47 -8.49
N THR A 66 -11.40 -0.89 -9.15
CA THR A 66 -12.37 0.03 -9.75
C THR A 66 -13.09 0.84 -8.68
N GLU A 67 -13.62 0.16 -7.66
CA GLU A 67 -14.40 0.81 -6.58
C GLU A 67 -13.52 1.69 -5.68
N PHE A 68 -12.29 1.28 -5.41
CA PHE A 68 -11.34 2.09 -4.66
C PHE A 68 -10.86 3.35 -5.43
N GLY A 69 -11.05 3.41 -6.75
CA GLY A 69 -10.54 4.50 -7.59
C GLY A 69 -11.00 5.89 -7.15
N GLU A 70 -12.27 6.05 -6.79
CA GLU A 70 -12.80 7.35 -6.32
C GLU A 70 -12.20 7.76 -4.98
N HIS A 71 -12.06 6.82 -4.04
CA HIS A 71 -11.39 7.06 -2.77
C HIS A 71 -9.91 7.45 -2.96
N LEU A 72 -9.22 6.79 -3.90
CA LEU A 72 -7.84 7.10 -4.22
C LEU A 72 -7.69 8.52 -4.76
N LEU A 73 -8.57 8.95 -5.67
CA LEU A 73 -8.58 10.31 -6.21
C LEU A 73 -8.82 11.36 -5.11
N ALA A 74 -9.68 11.05 -4.13
CA ALA A 74 -9.91 11.92 -2.98
C ALA A 74 -8.69 11.99 -2.03
N ILE A 75 -7.85 10.95 -2.00
CA ILE A 75 -6.58 10.95 -1.25
C ILE A 75 -5.53 11.77 -2.00
N SER A 76 -5.42 11.58 -3.32
CA SER A 76 -4.51 12.29 -4.20
C SER A 76 -4.86 12.03 -5.68
N PRO A 77 -4.95 13.07 -6.53
CA PRO A 77 -5.22 12.91 -7.96
C PRO A 77 -4.03 12.33 -8.75
N HIS A 78 -2.86 12.18 -8.12
CA HIS A 78 -1.63 11.76 -8.79
C HIS A 78 -1.37 10.25 -8.74
N PHE A 79 -2.25 9.48 -8.09
CA PHE A 79 -2.17 8.02 -8.06
C PHE A 79 -3.20 7.38 -8.98
N ARG A 80 -2.85 6.22 -9.53
CA ARG A 80 -3.69 5.52 -10.50
C ARG A 80 -4.24 4.21 -9.95
N ALA A 81 -5.56 4.10 -9.98
CA ALA A 81 -6.29 2.84 -9.89
C ALA A 81 -6.63 2.37 -11.31
N ASP A 82 -5.91 1.36 -11.79
CA ASP A 82 -6.01 0.87 -13.16
C ASP A 82 -6.44 -0.60 -13.16
N PRO A 83 -7.72 -0.90 -13.47
CA PRO A 83 -8.26 -2.25 -13.43
C PRO A 83 -7.92 -3.08 -14.68
N ARG A 84 -6.92 -2.69 -15.49
CA ARG A 84 -6.45 -3.54 -16.58
C ARG A 84 -5.87 -4.86 -16.05
N ARG A 85 -6.26 -5.96 -16.69
CA ARG A 85 -5.78 -7.33 -16.40
C ARG A 85 -4.26 -7.50 -16.52
N SER A 86 -3.60 -6.64 -17.28
CA SER A 86 -2.15 -6.63 -17.47
C SER A 86 -1.67 -5.19 -17.54
N GLY A 87 -0.59 -4.89 -16.84
CA GLY A 87 -0.01 -3.54 -16.79
C GLY A 87 -0.76 -2.51 -15.94
N GLY A 88 -1.90 -2.88 -15.35
CA GLY A 88 -2.64 -2.06 -14.37
C GLY A 88 -2.13 -2.22 -12.94
N SER A 89 -2.97 -1.88 -11.96
CA SER A 89 -2.66 -1.91 -10.53
C SER A 89 -2.55 -3.33 -9.97
N LEU A 90 -3.19 -4.32 -10.61
CA LEU A 90 -3.10 -5.73 -10.22
C LEU A 90 -1.79 -6.36 -10.70
N PHE A 91 -1.01 -6.94 -9.79
CA PHE A 91 0.18 -7.70 -10.17
C PHE A 91 -0.18 -9.02 -10.85
N ARG A 92 0.61 -9.39 -11.85
CA ARG A 92 0.53 -10.71 -12.47
C ARG A 92 0.74 -11.82 -11.44
N ILE A 93 -0.06 -12.89 -11.56
CA ILE A 93 0.07 -14.10 -10.74
C ILE A 93 1.34 -14.90 -11.06
N TYR A 94 1.89 -14.78 -12.28
CA TYR A 94 3.08 -15.52 -12.68
C TYR A 94 4.35 -15.03 -11.96
N ARG A 95 5.20 -15.98 -11.56
CA ARG A 95 6.52 -15.72 -11.00
C ARG A 95 7.60 -15.73 -12.09
N ASP A 96 8.64 -14.93 -11.89
CA ASP A 96 9.90 -15.11 -12.60
C ASP A 96 10.76 -16.11 -11.83
N ILE A 97 10.86 -17.33 -12.36
CA ILE A 97 11.51 -18.46 -11.67
C ILE A 97 12.87 -18.84 -12.28
N ARG A 98 13.37 -18.05 -13.25
CA ARG A 98 14.62 -18.37 -13.99
C ARG A 98 15.79 -18.63 -13.04
N PHE A 99 15.93 -17.78 -12.02
CA PHE A 99 17.01 -17.86 -11.04
C PHE A 99 16.56 -18.34 -9.64
N SER A 100 15.29 -18.70 -9.48
CA SER A 100 14.75 -19.16 -8.18
C SER A 100 15.06 -20.64 -7.95
N LYS A 101 15.40 -21.00 -6.70
CA LYS A 101 15.49 -22.42 -6.28
C LYS A 101 14.10 -23.07 -6.24
N ASP A 102 13.11 -22.33 -5.75
CA ASP A 102 11.70 -22.71 -5.82
C ASP A 102 11.16 -22.46 -7.23
N LYS A 103 10.72 -23.52 -7.90
CA LYS A 103 10.25 -23.51 -9.29
C LYS A 103 8.72 -23.39 -9.42
N SER A 104 8.01 -23.12 -8.34
CA SER A 104 6.56 -22.93 -8.37
C SER A 104 6.20 -21.75 -9.29
N PRO A 105 5.42 -21.95 -10.37
CA PRO A 105 5.21 -20.96 -11.44
C PRO A 105 4.30 -19.79 -11.05
N TYR A 106 3.47 -19.94 -10.03
CA TYR A 106 2.49 -18.95 -9.61
C TYR A 106 2.82 -18.37 -8.22
N LYS A 107 2.45 -17.11 -8.01
CA LYS A 107 2.41 -16.47 -6.70
C LYS A 107 1.24 -17.05 -5.92
N ASP A 108 1.46 -17.24 -4.62
CA ASP A 108 0.47 -17.69 -3.64
C ASP A 108 -0.23 -16.53 -2.92
N HIS A 109 -0.08 -15.32 -3.45
CA HIS A 109 -0.63 -14.08 -2.92
C HIS A 109 -1.08 -13.14 -4.05
N VAL A 110 -2.00 -12.25 -3.71
CA VAL A 110 -2.41 -11.11 -4.53
C VAL A 110 -1.65 -9.88 -4.08
N GLY A 111 -1.11 -9.13 -5.06
CA GLY A 111 -0.56 -7.81 -4.83
C GLY A 111 -1.27 -6.79 -5.70
N ILE A 112 -1.81 -5.74 -5.09
CA ILE A 112 -2.40 -4.59 -5.78
C ILE A 112 -1.59 -3.37 -5.40
N HIS A 113 -1.08 -2.63 -6.39
CA HIS A 113 -0.24 -1.45 -6.18
C HIS A 113 -0.84 -0.25 -6.91
N PHE A 114 -1.17 0.80 -6.16
CA PHE A 114 -1.59 2.09 -6.66
C PHE A 114 -0.37 3.00 -6.75
N ARG A 115 0.11 3.20 -7.98
CA ARG A 115 1.37 3.90 -8.26
C ARG A 115 1.13 5.37 -8.52
N HIS A 116 2.09 6.18 -8.13
CA HIS A 116 2.18 7.57 -8.55
C HIS A 116 2.37 7.66 -10.08
N GLN A 117 1.73 8.64 -10.73
CA GLN A 117 1.72 8.80 -12.19
C GLN A 117 3.10 9.08 -12.81
N GLU A 118 4.01 9.70 -12.05
CA GLU A 118 5.41 9.94 -12.47
C GLU A 118 6.23 8.64 -12.47
N GLY A 119 5.72 7.57 -11.86
CA GLY A 119 6.39 6.29 -11.75
C GLY A 119 6.31 5.47 -13.03
N LYS A 120 7.35 5.53 -13.85
CA LYS A 120 7.54 4.54 -14.94
C LYS A 120 7.91 3.15 -14.41
N ASN A 121 8.49 3.06 -13.20
CA ASN A 121 9.00 1.84 -12.55
C ASN A 121 8.57 1.75 -11.06
N ALA A 122 8.97 0.68 -10.37
CA ALA A 122 8.61 0.38 -8.97
C ALA A 122 9.21 1.31 -7.89
N HIS A 123 9.79 2.45 -8.26
CA HIS A 123 10.56 3.34 -7.37
C HIS A 123 9.85 4.66 -7.04
N THR A 124 8.52 4.67 -7.08
CA THR A 124 7.72 5.80 -6.60
C THR A 124 6.95 5.45 -5.34
N PRO A 125 6.66 6.44 -4.48
CA PRO A 125 5.77 6.25 -3.35
C PRO A 125 4.42 5.69 -3.84
N GLY A 126 3.77 4.88 -3.00
CA GLY A 126 2.52 4.22 -3.37
C GLY A 126 1.78 3.60 -2.21
N PHE A 127 0.60 3.08 -2.56
CA PHE A 127 -0.26 2.30 -1.67
C PHE A 127 -0.35 0.86 -2.17
N TYR A 128 -0.26 -0.10 -1.27
CA TYR A 128 -0.18 -1.51 -1.60
C TYR A 128 -1.17 -2.32 -0.76
N LEU A 129 -1.90 -3.23 -1.40
CA LEU A 129 -2.68 -4.26 -0.73
C LEU A 129 -2.05 -5.63 -1.01
N HIS A 130 -1.78 -6.35 0.07
CA HIS A 130 -1.33 -7.74 0.04
C HIS A 130 -2.43 -8.65 0.57
N LEU A 131 -2.81 -9.67 -0.21
CA LEU A 131 -3.72 -10.71 0.23
C LEU A 131 -3.04 -12.08 0.10
N GLN A 132 -2.81 -12.74 1.22
CA GLN A 132 -2.33 -14.11 1.29
C GLN A 132 -3.02 -14.80 2.48
N PRO A 133 -3.28 -16.12 2.40
CA PRO A 133 -3.84 -16.84 3.54
C PRO A 133 -3.01 -16.63 4.82
N ARG A 134 -3.65 -16.08 5.86
CA ARG A 134 -3.02 -15.72 7.17
C ARG A 134 -1.98 -14.59 7.13
N ASN A 135 -1.80 -13.92 6.00
CA ASN A 135 -0.87 -12.81 5.86
C ASN A 135 -1.50 -11.77 4.93
N CYS A 136 -2.35 -10.89 5.46
CA CYS A 136 -2.89 -9.77 4.70
C CYS A 136 -2.39 -8.47 5.32
N PHE A 137 -2.11 -7.46 4.51
CA PHE A 137 -1.67 -6.16 5.02
C PHE A 137 -1.88 -5.04 4.01
N VAL A 138 -2.00 -3.81 4.50
CA VAL A 138 -1.79 -2.59 3.71
C VAL A 138 -0.35 -2.15 3.90
N GLY A 139 0.33 -1.85 2.80
CA GLY A 139 1.65 -1.21 2.79
C GLY A 139 1.54 0.19 2.21
N VAL A 140 2.26 1.14 2.80
CA VAL A 140 2.37 2.51 2.30
C VAL A 140 3.82 2.96 2.27
N GLY A 141 4.15 3.83 1.31
CA GLY A 141 5.46 4.46 1.21
C GLY A 141 6.24 3.98 -0.01
N LEU A 142 7.57 3.83 0.14
CA LEU A 142 8.48 3.58 -0.97
C LEU A 142 9.36 2.35 -0.71
N TRP A 143 9.02 1.27 -1.41
CA TRP A 143 9.67 -0.03 -1.25
C TRP A 143 10.89 -0.19 -2.16
N ARG A 144 12.04 -0.48 -1.56
CA ARG A 144 13.32 -0.75 -2.25
C ARG A 144 13.63 0.21 -3.42
N PRO A 145 13.65 1.54 -3.18
CA PRO A 145 14.15 2.48 -4.15
C PRO A 145 15.63 2.23 -4.48
N ASP A 146 16.08 2.67 -5.66
CA ASP A 146 17.49 2.62 -6.01
C ASP A 146 18.35 3.57 -5.16
N SER A 147 19.67 3.47 -5.30
CA SER A 147 20.63 4.25 -4.50
C SER A 147 20.52 5.76 -4.73
N SER A 148 20.07 6.21 -5.91
CA SER A 148 19.93 7.64 -6.20
C SER A 148 18.77 8.24 -5.42
N ILE A 149 17.64 7.54 -5.39
CA ILE A 149 16.45 7.93 -4.62
C ILE A 149 16.72 7.84 -3.11
N LEU A 150 17.40 6.78 -2.65
CA LEU A 150 17.82 6.68 -1.25
C LEU A 150 18.71 7.85 -0.81
N LYS A 151 19.59 8.34 -1.68
CA LYS A 151 20.44 9.50 -1.39
C LYS A 151 19.61 10.76 -1.17
N VAL A 152 18.61 11.00 -2.02
CA VAL A 152 17.70 12.15 -1.90
C VAL A 152 16.92 12.10 -0.58
N LEU A 153 16.32 10.96 -0.27
CA LEU A 153 15.52 10.80 0.95
C LEU A 153 16.35 10.96 2.22
N ARG A 154 17.56 10.39 2.26
CA ARG A 154 18.48 10.56 3.39
C ARG A 154 18.92 12.01 3.57
N ALA A 155 19.18 12.72 2.47
CA ALA A 155 19.50 14.14 2.53
C ALA A 155 18.31 14.96 3.06
N ASN A 156 17.09 14.66 2.63
CA ASN A 156 15.88 15.31 3.12
C ASN A 156 15.67 15.06 4.63
N VAL A 157 15.77 13.81 5.08
CA VAL A 157 15.65 13.44 6.50
C VAL A 157 16.71 14.13 7.36
N ALA A 158 17.96 14.21 6.88
CA ALA A 158 19.05 14.85 7.63
C ALA A 158 18.90 16.37 7.70
N ALA A 159 18.39 17.00 6.62
CA ALA A 159 18.18 18.44 6.56
C ALA A 159 16.91 18.89 7.32
N ASN A 160 15.88 18.04 7.40
CA ASN A 160 14.64 18.32 8.11
C ASN A 160 14.15 17.11 8.93
N PRO A 161 14.81 16.80 10.06
CA PRO A 161 14.43 15.71 10.96
C PRO A 161 13.00 15.83 11.48
N ASP A 162 12.54 17.04 11.73
CA ASP A 162 11.23 17.32 12.31
C ASP A 162 10.09 16.98 11.35
N ALA A 163 10.23 17.23 10.04
CA ALA A 163 9.22 16.83 9.06
C ALA A 163 9.02 15.31 9.04
N TRP A 164 10.10 14.52 9.12
CA TRP A 164 9.99 13.07 9.26
C TRP A 164 9.30 12.69 10.59
N ARG A 165 9.73 13.30 11.70
CA ARG A 165 9.16 13.03 13.03
C ARG A 165 7.68 13.34 13.08
N GLN A 166 7.23 14.47 12.53
CA GLN A 166 5.82 14.85 12.48
C GLN A 166 4.96 13.79 11.78
N VAL A 167 5.47 13.14 10.74
CA VAL A 167 4.76 12.04 10.07
C VAL A 167 4.69 10.81 10.96
N VAL A 168 5.83 10.36 11.48
CA VAL A 168 5.93 9.06 12.16
C VAL A 168 5.50 9.10 13.63
N GLN A 169 5.40 10.30 14.21
CA GLN A 169 4.95 10.54 15.58
C GLN A 169 3.47 10.91 15.68
N ASP A 170 2.79 11.18 14.55
CA ASP A 170 1.34 11.39 14.52
C ASP A 170 0.59 10.21 15.14
N ASP A 171 -0.35 10.51 16.05
CA ASP A 171 -1.03 9.49 16.83
C ASP A 171 -1.85 8.54 15.96
N ALA A 172 -2.55 9.05 14.95
CA ALA A 172 -3.34 8.21 14.04
C ALA A 172 -2.42 7.32 13.20
N PHE A 173 -1.28 7.85 12.75
CA PHE A 173 -0.28 7.06 12.03
C PHE A 173 0.29 5.94 12.90
N ARG A 174 0.74 6.24 14.13
CA ARG A 174 1.33 5.26 15.05
C ARG A 174 0.36 4.17 15.48
N GLN A 175 -0.92 4.50 15.62
CA GLN A 175 -1.96 3.53 15.94
C GLN A 175 -2.24 2.58 14.77
N ALA A 176 -2.15 3.06 13.53
CA ALA A 176 -2.47 2.28 12.35
C ALA A 176 -1.28 1.52 11.77
N TYR A 177 -0.07 2.08 11.83
CA TYR A 177 1.09 1.63 11.05
C TYR A 177 2.33 1.38 11.90
N THR A 178 3.07 0.34 11.51
CA THR A 178 4.44 0.09 11.98
C THR A 178 5.42 0.30 10.83
N ILE A 179 6.48 1.07 11.07
CA ILE A 179 7.58 1.20 10.12
C ILE A 179 8.46 -0.03 10.25
N GLU A 180 8.50 -0.84 9.20
CA GLU A 180 9.34 -2.02 9.12
C GLU A 180 10.08 -2.00 7.79
N ALA A 181 11.41 -1.98 7.87
CA ALA A 181 12.25 -2.01 6.69
C ALA A 181 13.63 -2.58 7.01
N GLU A 182 14.20 -3.29 6.04
CA GLU A 182 15.61 -3.65 6.10
C GLU A 182 16.48 -2.41 6.28
N SER A 183 17.48 -2.54 7.15
CA SER A 183 18.43 -1.48 7.44
C SER A 183 19.85 -1.88 7.11
N LEU A 184 20.67 -0.89 6.79
CA LEU A 184 22.12 -1.04 6.74
C LEU A 184 22.68 -1.30 8.14
N LYS A 185 23.80 -2.02 8.22
CA LYS A 185 24.49 -2.25 9.49
C LYS A 185 25.15 -0.99 10.06
N ARG A 186 25.52 -0.05 9.19
CA ARG A 186 26.22 1.20 9.54
C ARG A 186 25.52 2.38 8.88
N VAL A 187 25.63 3.55 9.50
CA VAL A 187 25.18 4.81 8.90
C VAL A 187 25.90 5.01 7.55
N PRO A 188 25.18 5.40 6.49
CA PRO A 188 25.78 5.63 5.18
C PRO A 188 26.90 6.68 5.23
N ARG A 189 27.88 6.55 4.31
CA ARG A 189 28.96 7.54 4.16
C ARG A 189 28.37 8.92 3.87
N GLY A 190 28.91 9.95 4.53
CA GLY A 190 28.45 11.33 4.41
C GLY A 190 27.63 11.83 5.60
N TYR A 191 27.32 10.96 6.56
CA TYR A 191 26.68 11.32 7.82
C TYR A 191 27.54 10.85 9.00
N ALA A 192 27.43 11.55 10.14
CA ALA A 192 28.08 11.14 11.38
C ALA A 192 27.51 9.80 11.88
N ALA A 193 28.34 8.99 12.54
CA ALA A 193 27.92 7.68 13.03
C ALA A 193 26.84 7.77 14.13
N ASP A 194 26.83 8.87 14.88
CA ASP A 194 25.94 9.26 15.97
C ASP A 194 24.89 10.31 15.54
N HIS A 195 24.68 10.48 14.23
CA HIS A 195 23.67 11.41 13.71
C HIS A 195 22.29 11.13 14.33
N GLU A 196 21.53 12.16 14.70
CA GLU A 196 20.25 11.98 15.43
C GLU A 196 19.22 11.11 14.68
N MET A 197 19.22 11.19 13.34
CA MET A 197 18.39 10.36 12.46
C MET A 197 19.08 9.06 12.00
N ALA A 198 20.13 8.57 12.67
CA ALA A 198 20.94 7.43 12.23
C ALA A 198 20.11 6.19 11.86
N GLU A 199 19.10 5.82 12.67
CA GLU A 199 18.23 4.68 12.39
C GLU A 199 17.44 4.85 11.10
N VAL A 200 16.92 6.06 10.85
CA VAL A 200 16.16 6.39 9.64
C VAL A 200 17.08 6.44 8.42
N LEU A 201 18.30 6.98 8.58
CA LEU A 201 19.29 7.05 7.50
C LEU A 201 19.76 5.66 7.06
N LYS A 202 19.73 4.65 7.94
CA LYS A 202 20.09 3.26 7.59
C LYS A 202 19.01 2.53 6.81
N LEU A 203 17.76 3.01 6.79
CA LEU A 203 16.67 2.33 6.10
C LEU A 203 16.99 2.14 4.61
N LYS A 204 16.60 0.97 4.07
CA LYS A 204 16.66 0.65 2.63
C LYS A 204 15.31 0.79 1.92
N SER A 205 14.23 0.90 2.70
CA SER A 205 12.87 1.19 2.26
C SER A 205 12.26 2.17 3.25
N TYR A 206 11.42 3.07 2.76
CA TYR A 206 10.67 3.99 3.60
C TYR A 206 9.21 3.55 3.56
N THR A 207 8.92 2.42 4.22
CA THR A 207 7.63 1.74 4.17
C THR A 207 7.05 1.53 5.55
N ALA A 208 5.72 1.58 5.64
CA ALA A 208 4.98 1.22 6.84
C ALA A 208 3.86 0.25 6.50
N PHE A 209 3.52 -0.62 7.44
CA PHE A 209 2.55 -1.69 7.26
C PHE A 209 1.50 -1.71 8.36
N THR A 210 0.29 -2.11 7.98
CA THR A 210 -0.80 -2.42 8.90
C THR A 210 -1.32 -3.84 8.59
N PRO A 211 -1.34 -4.76 9.57
CA PRO A 211 -1.84 -6.10 9.34
C PRO A 211 -3.37 -6.08 9.17
N LEU A 212 -3.87 -6.96 8.31
CA LEU A 212 -5.29 -7.20 8.09
C LEU A 212 -5.62 -8.66 8.39
N THR A 213 -6.79 -8.88 8.99
CA THR A 213 -7.37 -10.21 9.09
C THR A 213 -8.14 -10.56 7.82
N GLN A 214 -8.23 -11.85 7.50
CA GLN A 214 -9.08 -12.31 6.39
C GLN A 214 -10.54 -11.90 6.58
N ARG A 215 -11.02 -11.77 7.82
CA ARG A 215 -12.38 -11.31 8.14
C ARG A 215 -12.59 -9.85 7.73
N GLN A 216 -11.62 -8.98 7.97
CA GLN A 216 -11.67 -7.59 7.49
C GLN A 216 -11.71 -7.54 5.96
N VAL A 217 -10.83 -8.31 5.31
CA VAL A 217 -10.76 -8.36 3.84
C VAL A 217 -12.08 -8.82 3.22
N THR A 218 -12.78 -9.78 3.83
CA THR A 218 -14.05 -10.30 3.31
C THR A 218 -15.29 -9.61 3.88
N SER A 219 -15.13 -8.47 4.55
CA SER A 219 -16.26 -7.69 5.05
C SER A 219 -16.90 -6.86 3.93
N THR A 220 -18.13 -6.41 4.15
CA THR A 220 -18.84 -5.51 3.23
C THR A 220 -18.25 -4.10 3.19
N ASP A 221 -17.48 -3.72 4.21
CA ASP A 221 -16.96 -2.36 4.42
C ASP A 221 -15.45 -2.30 4.11
N PHE A 222 -14.91 -3.30 3.40
CA PHE A 222 -13.47 -3.43 3.22
C PHE A 222 -12.88 -2.31 2.35
N VAL A 223 -13.62 -1.81 1.36
CA VAL A 223 -13.14 -0.70 0.52
C VAL A 223 -12.97 0.55 1.36
N GLU A 224 -13.94 0.85 2.22
CA GLU A 224 -13.93 1.99 3.12
C GLU A 224 -12.84 1.86 4.18
N GLU A 225 -12.67 0.67 4.76
CA GLU A 225 -11.59 0.42 5.72
C GLU A 225 -10.21 0.58 5.06
N TYR A 226 -10.03 0.04 3.85
CA TYR A 226 -8.79 0.25 3.09
C TYR A 226 -8.56 1.73 2.76
N ALA A 227 -9.60 2.46 2.36
CA ALA A 227 -9.52 3.88 2.09
C ALA A 227 -9.12 4.70 3.32
N ARG A 228 -9.70 4.40 4.48
CA ARG A 228 -9.33 5.01 5.77
C ARG A 228 -7.87 4.76 6.11
N LEU A 229 -7.39 3.52 5.93
CA LEU A 229 -5.99 3.17 6.14
C LEU A 229 -5.07 3.92 5.15
N CYS A 230 -5.45 4.04 3.88
CA CYS A 230 -4.69 4.81 2.89
C CYS A 230 -4.69 6.32 3.20
N GLN A 231 -5.78 6.89 3.71
CA GLN A 231 -5.80 8.30 4.15
C GLN A 231 -4.80 8.56 5.28
N VAL A 232 -4.77 7.68 6.31
CA VAL A 232 -3.81 7.78 7.41
C VAL A 232 -2.37 7.60 6.90
N GLY A 233 -2.13 6.56 6.10
CA GLY A 233 -0.82 6.28 5.51
C GLY A 233 -0.37 7.32 4.47
N GLY A 234 -1.30 8.09 3.92
CA GLY A 234 -1.07 9.15 2.94
C GLY A 234 -0.14 10.25 3.45
N ARG A 235 -0.01 10.43 4.77
CA ARG A 235 0.97 11.34 5.37
C ARG A 235 2.41 10.95 5.01
N LEU A 236 2.74 9.66 5.14
CA LEU A 236 4.06 9.15 4.74
C LEU A 236 4.24 9.23 3.24
N VAL A 237 3.22 8.85 2.46
CA VAL A 237 3.30 8.89 0.99
C VAL A 237 3.51 10.33 0.50
N ARG A 238 2.80 11.31 1.06
CA ARG A 238 2.97 12.74 0.77
C ARG A 238 4.37 13.23 1.08
N TYR A 239 4.87 12.97 2.29
CA TYR A 239 6.23 13.35 2.67
C TYR A 239 7.27 12.80 1.67
N LEU A 240 7.12 11.55 1.26
CA LEU A 240 8.03 10.93 0.30
C LEU A 240 7.89 11.52 -1.10
N CYS A 241 6.68 11.88 -1.55
CA CYS A 241 6.48 12.61 -2.80
C CYS A 241 7.18 13.96 -2.77
N GLU A 242 6.94 14.77 -1.73
CA GLU A 242 7.52 16.10 -1.55
C GLU A 242 9.06 16.04 -1.48
N ALA A 243 9.61 15.07 -0.74
CA ALA A 243 11.06 14.86 -0.65
C ALA A 243 11.70 14.51 -2.00
N LEU A 244 10.93 13.94 -2.93
CA LEU A 244 11.37 13.59 -4.28
C LEU A 244 10.98 14.66 -5.32
N GLY A 245 10.34 15.76 -4.92
CA GLY A 245 9.85 16.80 -5.83
C GLY A 245 8.68 16.32 -6.70
N HIS A 246 7.91 15.33 -6.25
CA HIS A 246 6.71 14.87 -6.91
C HIS A 246 5.47 15.53 -6.30
N PRO A 247 4.44 15.83 -7.10
CA PRO A 247 3.17 16.31 -6.56
C PRO A 247 2.47 15.23 -5.72
N TYR A 248 1.52 15.63 -4.89
CA TYR A 248 0.66 14.74 -4.12
C TYR A 248 -0.76 15.28 -4.12
#